data_AF-A0A3D5HNZ9-F1
#
_entry.id   AF-A0A3D5HNZ9-F1
#
_cell.length_a   1.000
_cell.length_b   1.000
_cell.length_c   1.000
_cell.angle_alpha   90.00
_cell.angle_beta   90.00
_cell.angle_gamma   90.00
#
_symmetry.space_group_name_H-M   'P 1'
#
loop_
_entity.id
_entity.type
_entity.pdbx_description
1 polymer ?
#
loop_
_entity_poly.entity_id
_entity_poly.type
_entity_poly.pdbx_seq_one_letter_code
_entity_poly.pdbx_strand_id
1 'polypeptide(L)'
;MILTYIFSCYIIERYYSYMSEGFSIYRQRLLFLHSNLKSEMTMFGDMMKNMQSQQEEMQSTLKKIKVAVSKNGIAIEANAAREILNISIDKDLMEDKEQLEDMLIFAINDITQVIQQQEAVASQDMMSKVLPGGLAGLGDMFSK
;
A
#
# COMPACT_ATOMS: atom_id res chain seq x y z
N MET A 1 -40.57 -63.77 -16.45
CA MET A 1 -39.09 -63.66 -16.40
C MET A 1 -38.53 -62.49 -17.21
N ILE A 2 -38.95 -62.26 -18.46
CA ILE A 2 -38.41 -61.15 -19.27
C ILE A 2 -38.90 -59.77 -18.79
N LEU A 3 -40.18 -59.64 -18.45
CA LEU A 3 -40.76 -58.36 -17.96
C LEU A 3 -40.09 -57.85 -16.67
N THR A 4 -39.75 -58.76 -15.75
CA THR A 4 -39.07 -58.42 -14.49
C THR A 4 -37.64 -57.92 -14.71
N TYR A 5 -36.96 -58.40 -15.76
CA TYR A 5 -35.60 -57.97 -16.11
C TYR A 5 -35.61 -56.58 -16.77
N ILE A 6 -36.58 -56.32 -17.63
CA ILE A 6 -36.77 -54.99 -18.24
C ILE A 6 -37.10 -53.95 -17.16
N PHE A 7 -37.92 -54.32 -16.17
CA PHE A 7 -38.27 -53.42 -15.07
C PHE A 7 -37.08 -53.11 -14.16
N SER A 8 -36.20 -54.09 -13.89
CA SER A 8 -34.99 -53.83 -13.10
C SER A 8 -33.97 -52.97 -13.87
N CYS A 9 -33.76 -53.23 -15.17
CA CYS A 9 -32.91 -52.39 -16.01
C CYS A 9 -33.41 -50.94 -16.06
N TYR A 10 -34.72 -50.73 -16.20
CA TYR A 10 -35.30 -49.39 -16.21
C TYR A 10 -35.09 -48.64 -14.89
N ILE A 11 -35.28 -49.31 -13.75
CA ILE A 11 -35.03 -48.71 -12.43
C ILE A 11 -33.54 -48.35 -12.27
N ILE A 12 -32.64 -49.21 -12.71
CA ILE A 12 -31.20 -48.99 -12.63
C ILE A 12 -30.77 -47.82 -13.53
N GLU A 13 -31.19 -47.78 -14.80
CA GLU A 13 -30.89 -46.66 -15.70
C GLU A 13 -31.42 -45.34 -15.15
N ARG A 14 -32.63 -45.35 -14.60
CA ARG A 14 -33.24 -44.16 -14.01
C ARG A 14 -32.48 -43.70 -12.76
N TYR A 15 -32.04 -44.64 -11.92
CA TYR A 15 -31.19 -44.36 -10.74
C TYR A 15 -29.83 -43.77 -11.12
N TYR A 16 -29.19 -44.29 -12.17
CA TYR A 16 -27.93 -43.74 -12.69
C TYR A 16 -28.11 -42.35 -13.31
N SER A 17 -29.24 -42.08 -13.98
CA SER A 17 -29.58 -40.74 -14.48
C SER A 17 -29.73 -39.73 -13.34
N TYR A 18 -30.45 -40.08 -12.27
CA TYR A 18 -30.61 -39.20 -11.12
C TYR A 18 -29.29 -38.94 -10.39
N MET A 19 -28.42 -39.95 -10.27
CA MET A 19 -27.09 -39.78 -9.69
C MET A 19 -26.16 -38.90 -10.56
N SER A 20 -26.20 -39.05 -11.89
CA SER A 20 -25.33 -38.28 -12.79
C SER A 20 -25.74 -36.79 -12.85
N GLU A 21 -27.04 -36.51 -12.87
CA GLU A 21 -27.59 -35.16 -12.79
C GLU A 21 -27.24 -34.49 -11.46
N GLY A 22 -27.40 -35.20 -10.34
CA GLY A 22 -27.01 -34.72 -9.01
C GLY A 22 -25.53 -34.33 -8.97
N PHE A 23 -24.63 -35.18 -9.46
CA PHE A 23 -23.19 -34.89 -9.53
C PHE A 23 -22.88 -33.65 -10.40
N SER A 24 -23.63 -33.44 -11.49
CA SER A 24 -23.48 -32.27 -12.36
C SER A 24 -23.82 -30.95 -11.65
N ILE A 25 -24.85 -30.95 -10.80
CA ILE A 25 -25.30 -29.77 -10.03
C ILE A 25 -24.26 -29.42 -8.97
N TYR A 26 -23.76 -30.42 -8.23
CA TYR A 26 -22.68 -30.20 -7.26
C TYR A 26 -21.41 -29.66 -7.94
N ARG A 27 -21.05 -30.20 -9.10
CA ARG A 27 -19.90 -29.73 -9.89
C ARG A 27 -20.06 -28.28 -10.35
N GLN A 28 -21.23 -27.90 -10.87
CA GLN A 28 -21.49 -26.51 -11.29
C GLN A 28 -21.39 -25.53 -10.11
N ARG A 29 -21.95 -25.89 -8.95
CA ARG A 29 -21.88 -25.06 -7.74
C ARG A 29 -20.45 -24.92 -7.20
N LEU A 30 -19.66 -25.99 -7.24
CA LEU A 30 -18.24 -25.99 -6.87
C LEU A 30 -17.41 -25.12 -7.81
N LEU A 31 -17.66 -25.20 -9.12
CA LEU A 31 -17.00 -24.35 -10.12
C LEU A 31 -17.34 -22.86 -9.91
N PHE A 32 -18.60 -22.55 -9.60
CA PHE A 32 -19.03 -21.18 -9.29
C PHE A 32 -18.31 -20.63 -8.05
N LEU A 33 -18.25 -21.40 -6.96
CA LEU A 33 -17.51 -21.04 -5.73
C LEU A 33 -16.01 -20.82 -6.01
N HIS A 34 -15.37 -21.73 -6.76
CA HIS A 34 -13.97 -21.56 -7.14
C HIS A 34 -13.73 -20.34 -8.04
N SER A 35 -14.66 -20.03 -8.94
CA SER A 35 -14.54 -18.86 -9.82
C SER A 35 -14.64 -17.54 -9.06
N ASN A 36 -15.56 -17.44 -8.10
CA ASN A 36 -15.70 -16.25 -7.24
C ASN A 36 -14.50 -16.12 -6.30
N LEU A 37 -14.02 -17.22 -5.71
CA LEU A 37 -12.83 -17.18 -4.85
C LEU A 37 -11.59 -16.73 -5.65
N LYS A 38 -11.46 -17.21 -6.89
CA LYS A 38 -10.35 -16.81 -7.77
C LYS A 38 -10.45 -15.34 -8.17
N SER A 39 -11.66 -14.83 -8.45
CA SER A 39 -11.83 -13.40 -8.79
C SER A 39 -11.52 -12.52 -7.59
N GLU A 40 -11.92 -12.90 -6.38
CA GLU A 40 -11.57 -12.19 -5.14
C GLU A 40 -10.07 -12.19 -4.87
N MET A 41 -9.39 -13.34 -5.01
CA MET A 41 -7.93 -13.40 -4.89
C MET A 41 -7.21 -12.56 -5.95
N THR A 42 -7.74 -12.51 -7.18
CA THR A 42 -7.13 -11.72 -8.26
C THR A 42 -7.30 -10.23 -7.97
N MET A 43 -8.50 -9.79 -7.58
CA MET A 43 -8.77 -8.40 -7.18
C MET A 43 -7.92 -7.98 -5.98
N PHE A 44 -7.78 -8.84 -4.97
CA PHE A 44 -6.91 -8.59 -3.84
C PHE A 44 -5.43 -8.52 -4.24
N GLY A 45 -4.98 -9.41 -5.12
CA GLY A 45 -3.62 -9.39 -5.67
C GLY A 45 -3.31 -8.11 -6.45
N ASP A 46 -4.24 -7.67 -7.30
CA ASP A 46 -4.12 -6.42 -8.05
C ASP A 46 -4.14 -5.20 -7.12
N MET A 47 -4.99 -5.22 -6.09
CA MET A 47 -5.02 -4.17 -5.06
C MET A 47 -3.69 -4.08 -4.30
N MET A 48 -3.14 -5.21 -3.84
CA MET A 48 -1.87 -5.26 -3.13
C MET A 48 -0.71 -4.74 -4.01
N LYS A 49 -0.70 -5.12 -5.29
CA LYS A 49 0.29 -4.65 -6.26
C LYS A 49 0.19 -3.13 -6.50
N ASN A 50 -1.04 -2.61 -6.59
CA ASN A 50 -1.28 -1.18 -6.72
C ASN A 50 -0.89 -0.40 -5.46
N MET A 51 -1.06 -0.98 -4.27
CA MET A 51 -0.59 -0.38 -3.02
C MET A 51 0.94 -0.36 -2.93
N GLN A 52 1.60 -1.46 -3.30
CA GLN A 52 3.06 -1.54 -3.30
C GLN A 52 3.68 -0.51 -4.24
N SER A 53 3.20 -0.44 -5.48
CA SER A 53 3.70 0.53 -6.47
C SER A 53 3.48 1.98 -6.02
N GLN A 54 2.30 2.31 -5.45
CA GLN A 54 2.06 3.65 -4.90
C GLN A 54 2.98 3.98 -3.72
N GLN A 55 3.26 3.01 -2.85
CA GLN A 55 4.17 3.21 -1.72
C GLN A 55 5.60 3.44 -2.20
N GLU A 56 6.07 2.68 -3.20
CA GLU A 56 7.39 2.87 -3.81
C GLU A 56 7.50 4.24 -4.51
N GLU A 57 6.48 4.65 -5.26
CA GLU A 57 6.44 5.94 -5.93
C GLU A 57 6.47 7.09 -4.91
N MET A 58 5.70 6.97 -3.82
CA MET A 58 5.70 7.93 -2.72
C MET A 58 7.08 8.05 -2.07
N GLN A 59 7.69 6.92 -1.69
CA GLN A 59 9.03 6.92 -1.12
C GLN A 59 10.07 7.51 -2.08
N SER A 60 9.99 7.17 -3.37
CA SER A 60 10.91 7.70 -4.38
C SER A 60 10.79 9.22 -4.53
N THR A 61 9.57 9.75 -4.41
CA THR A 61 9.31 11.19 -4.51
C THR A 61 9.86 11.92 -3.29
N LEU A 62 9.63 11.40 -2.08
CA LEU A 62 10.17 11.96 -0.84
C LEU A 62 11.70 11.94 -0.82
N LYS A 63 12.33 10.89 -1.36
CA LYS A 63 13.80 10.80 -1.47
C LYS A 63 14.42 11.84 -2.43
N LYS A 64 13.67 12.29 -3.45
CA LYS A 64 14.13 13.31 -4.40
C LYS A 64 14.11 14.71 -3.81
N ILE A 65 13.24 14.97 -2.84
CA ILE A 65 13.12 16.27 -2.19
C ILE A 65 14.26 16.39 -1.17
N LYS A 66 15.25 17.21 -1.50
CA LYS A 66 16.37 17.53 -0.60
C LYS A 66 16.08 18.78 0.20
N VAL A 67 16.46 18.74 1.46
CA VAL A 67 16.41 19.87 2.38
C VAL A 67 17.79 20.05 3.00
N ALA A 68 18.18 21.30 3.21
CA ALA A 68 19.46 21.64 3.82
C ALA A 68 19.24 22.73 4.85
N VAL A 69 19.91 22.59 5.99
CA VAL A 69 19.97 23.61 7.04
C VAL A 69 21.44 23.89 7.32
N SER A 70 21.83 25.15 7.28
CA SER A 70 23.16 25.60 7.69
C SER A 70 23.00 26.69 8.73
N LYS A 71 23.49 26.43 9.94
CA LYS A 71 23.48 27.38 11.05
C LYS A 71 24.76 27.24 11.86
N ASN A 72 25.37 28.37 12.16
CA ASN A 72 26.48 28.49 13.09
C ASN A 72 27.59 27.45 12.85
N GLY A 73 28.02 27.26 11.60
CA GLY A 73 29.10 26.35 11.21
C GLY A 73 28.74 24.85 11.17
N ILE A 74 27.47 24.49 11.40
CA ILE A 74 26.94 23.14 11.15
C ILE A 74 26.01 23.19 9.93
N ALA A 75 26.32 22.38 8.91
CA ALA A 75 25.47 22.19 7.74
C ALA A 75 25.00 20.74 7.66
N ILE A 76 23.68 20.53 7.64
CA ILE A 76 23.06 19.21 7.51
C ILE A 76 22.25 19.20 6.22
N GLU A 77 22.44 18.18 5.40
CA GLU A 77 21.60 17.86 4.25
C GLU A 77 20.81 16.59 4.55
N ALA A 78 19.52 16.62 4.27
CA ALA A 78 18.62 15.47 4.42
C ALA A 78 17.63 15.42 3.27
N ASN A 79 16.86 14.35 3.17
CA ASN A 79 15.72 14.26 2.27
C ASN A 79 14.38 14.25 3.03
N ALA A 80 13.29 14.46 2.29
CA ALA A 80 11.95 14.41 2.87
C ALA A 80 11.51 12.98 3.29
N ALA A 81 12.31 11.96 2.97
CA ALA A 81 12.14 10.60 3.48
C ALA A 81 12.82 10.37 4.85
N ARG A 82 13.24 11.45 5.52
CA ARG A 82 13.90 11.44 6.84
C ARG A 82 15.27 10.76 6.85
N GLU A 83 15.95 10.72 5.72
CA GLU A 83 17.34 10.23 5.62
C GLU A 83 18.30 11.43 5.62
N ILE A 84 19.26 11.44 6.55
CA ILE A 84 20.35 12.42 6.57
C ILE A 84 21.39 11.99 5.52
N LEU A 85 21.68 12.88 4.58
CA LEU A 85 22.61 12.64 3.47
C LEU A 85 24.03 13.10 3.81
N ASN A 86 24.16 14.22 4.52
CA ASN A 86 25.45 14.79 4.85
C ASN A 86 25.38 15.63 6.13
N ILE A 87 26.48 15.64 6.89
CA ILE A 87 26.70 16.56 8.02
C ILE A 87 28.11 17.13 7.85
N SER A 88 28.22 18.44 7.79
CA SER A 88 29.48 19.19 7.75
C SER A 88 29.57 20.10 8.97
N ILE A 89 30.73 20.12 9.60
CA ILE A 89 30.99 20.84 10.85
C ILE A 89 32.29 21.61 10.66
N ASP A 90 32.26 22.91 10.92
CA ASP A 90 33.44 23.78 10.87
C ASP A 90 34.45 23.40 11.97
N LYS A 91 35.74 23.55 11.65
CA LYS A 91 36.84 23.16 12.53
C LYS A 91 36.83 23.91 13.87
N ASP A 92 36.39 25.15 13.85
CA ASP A 92 36.36 26.03 15.03
C ASP A 92 35.40 25.50 16.12
N LEU A 93 34.39 24.71 15.73
CA LEU A 93 33.43 24.10 16.66
C LEU A 93 33.93 22.77 17.25
N MET A 94 35.04 22.23 16.74
CA MET A 94 35.60 20.98 17.27
C MET A 94 36.42 21.20 18.55
N GLU A 95 36.69 22.45 18.92
CA GLU A 95 37.48 22.79 20.11
C GLU A 95 36.67 22.64 21.41
N ASP A 96 35.35 22.87 21.37
CA ASP A 96 34.44 22.72 22.49
C ASP A 96 33.38 21.65 22.20
N LYS A 97 33.55 20.49 22.84
CA LYS A 97 32.69 19.33 22.65
C LYS A 97 31.26 19.57 23.16
N GLU A 98 31.08 20.21 24.32
CA GLU A 98 29.75 20.42 24.90
C GLU A 98 28.94 21.37 24.02
N GLN A 99 29.57 22.44 23.56
CA GLN A 99 28.95 23.39 22.63
C GLN A 99 28.56 22.70 21.31
N LEU A 100 29.44 21.86 20.76
CA LEU A 100 29.16 21.12 19.53
C LEU A 100 27.93 20.20 19.69
N GLU A 101 27.85 19.45 20.78
CA GLU A 101 26.74 18.54 21.06
C GLU A 101 25.40 19.29 21.13
N ASP A 102 25.35 20.40 21.87
CA ASP A 102 24.15 21.24 21.99
C ASP A 102 23.70 21.81 20.65
N MET A 103 24.64 22.33 19.86
CA MET A 103 24.35 22.91 18.55
C MET A 103 23.91 21.85 17.53
N LEU A 104 24.46 20.64 17.63
CA LEU A 104 24.08 19.52 16.76
C LEU A 104 22.65 19.06 17.06
N ILE A 105 22.26 18.99 18.34
CA ILE A 105 20.87 18.71 18.74
C ILE A 105 19.91 19.75 18.17
N PHE A 106 20.27 21.03 18.28
CA PHE A 106 19.47 22.11 17.72
C PHE A 106 19.34 22.01 16.20
N ALA A 107 20.45 21.78 15.48
CA ALA A 107 20.45 21.64 14.03
C ALA A 107 19.65 20.42 13.54
N ILE A 108 19.70 19.30 14.26
CA ILE A 108 18.91 18.08 13.97
C ILE A 108 17.42 18.35 14.18
N ASN A 109 17.04 19.04 15.26
CA ASN A 109 15.64 19.38 15.51
C ASN A 109 15.11 20.32 14.43
N ASP A 110 15.90 21.34 14.06
CA ASP A 110 15.56 22.29 13.01
C ASP A 110 15.33 21.58 11.66
N ILE A 111 16.27 20.75 11.21
CA ILE A 111 16.11 20.05 9.94
C ILE A 111 14.95 19.05 10.00
N THR A 112 14.69 18.43 11.14
CA THR A 112 13.53 17.54 11.32
C THR A 112 12.21 18.30 11.14
N GLN A 113 12.10 19.52 11.66
CA GLN A 113 10.93 20.36 11.43
C GLN A 113 10.76 20.74 9.95
N VAL A 114 11.86 21.07 9.28
CA VAL A 114 11.84 21.37 7.83
C VAL A 114 11.43 20.13 7.02
N ILE A 115 11.93 18.94 7.37
CA ILE A 115 11.52 17.67 6.74
C ILE A 115 10.03 17.45 6.92
N GLN A 116 9.48 17.61 8.13
CA GLN A 116 8.06 17.43 8.40
C GLN A 116 7.18 18.38 7.58
N GLN A 117 7.61 19.64 7.41
CA GLN A 117 6.89 20.61 6.58
C GLN A 117 6.89 20.17 5.11
N GLN A 118 8.02 19.72 4.57
CA GLN A 118 8.08 19.26 3.18
C GLN A 118 7.40 17.92 2.94
N GLU A 119 7.40 17.04 3.92
CA GLU A 119 6.61 15.81 3.92
C GLU A 119 5.11 16.13 3.84
N ALA A 120 4.64 17.10 4.62
CA ALA A 120 3.24 17.55 4.60
C ALA A 120 2.86 18.18 3.25
N VAL A 121 3.71 19.05 2.70
CA VAL A 121 3.49 19.67 1.37
C VAL A 121 3.47 18.61 0.27
N ALA A 122 4.42 17.67 0.28
CA ALA A 122 4.46 16.57 -0.70
C ALA A 122 3.24 15.65 -0.58
N SER A 123 2.79 15.38 0.64
CA SER A 123 1.59 14.59 0.90
C SER A 123 0.32 15.29 0.41
N GLN A 124 0.21 16.61 0.58
CA GLN A 124 -0.88 17.41 0.03
C GLN A 124 -0.87 17.42 -1.50
N ASP A 125 0.30 17.60 -2.12
CA ASP A 125 0.45 17.56 -3.58
C ASP A 125 0.06 16.18 -4.14
N MET A 126 0.48 15.09 -3.48
CA MET A 126 0.05 13.74 -3.85
C MET A 126 -1.45 13.53 -3.66
N MET A 127 -2.02 13.97 -2.55
CA MET A 127 -3.47 13.85 -2.31
C MET A 127 -4.27 14.63 -3.36
N SER A 128 -3.78 15.80 -3.79
CA SER A 128 -4.39 16.58 -4.87
C SER A 128 -4.32 15.88 -6.24
N LYS A 129 -3.24 15.14 -6.51
CA LYS A 129 -3.05 14.35 -7.75
C LYS A 129 -3.83 13.03 -7.74
N VAL A 130 -3.99 12.41 -6.58
CA VAL A 130 -4.71 11.13 -6.37
C VAL A 130 -6.22 11.34 -6.26
N LEU A 131 -6.69 12.56 -6.01
CA LEU A 131 -8.11 12.94 -6.03
C LEU A 131 -8.50 13.73 -7.29
N PRO A 132 -8.43 13.17 -8.51
CA PRO A 132 -8.97 13.84 -9.69
C PRO A 132 -10.50 13.73 -9.69
N GLY A 133 -11.18 14.87 -9.73
CA GLY A 133 -12.60 14.97 -10.07
C GLY A 133 -13.59 14.45 -9.01
N GLY A 134 -14.20 15.36 -8.26
CA GLY A 134 -15.44 15.09 -7.51
C GLY A 134 -15.30 14.60 -6.06
N LEU A 135 -14.13 14.12 -5.64
CA LEU A 135 -13.89 13.66 -4.26
C LEU A 135 -13.45 14.77 -3.28
N ALA A 136 -13.07 15.95 -3.79
CA ALA A 136 -12.75 17.12 -2.95
C ALA A 136 -13.96 17.61 -2.12
N GLY A 137 -15.19 17.36 -2.56
CA GLY A 137 -16.41 17.64 -1.79
C GLY A 137 -16.74 16.61 -0.70
N LEU A 138 -16.03 15.48 -0.68
CA LEU A 138 -16.27 14.38 0.26
C LEU A 138 -15.48 14.56 1.57
N GLY A 139 -14.34 15.27 1.53
CA GLY A 139 -13.59 15.66 2.72
C GLY A 139 -14.35 16.62 3.64
N ASP A 140 -15.18 17.51 3.08
CA ASP A 140 -16.03 18.44 3.82
C ASP A 140 -17.24 17.74 4.50
N MET A 141 -17.60 16.54 4.03
CA MET A 141 -18.67 15.71 4.63
C MET A 141 -18.18 14.82 5.79
N PHE A 142 -16.89 14.48 5.83
CA PHE A 142 -16.29 13.67 6.91
C PHE A 142 -15.75 14.50 8.07
N SER A 143 -15.76 15.83 7.96
CA SER A 143 -15.29 16.76 8.99
C SER A 143 -16.42 17.35 9.84
N LYS A 144 -17.64 16.80 9.74
CA LYS A 144 -18.82 17.23 10.49
C LYS A 144 -19.26 16.21 11.54
#